data_AF-A0A947I4E1-F1
#
_entry.id   AF-A0A947I4E1-F1
#
_cell.length_a   1.000
_cell.length_b   1.000
_cell.length_c   1.000
_cell.angle_alpha   90.00
_cell.angle_beta   90.00
_cell.angle_gamma   90.00
#
_symmetry.space_group_name_H-M   'P 1'
#
loop_
_entity.id
_entity.type
_entity.pdbx_description
1 polymer ?
#
loop_
_entity_poly.entity_id
_entity_poly.type
_entity_poly.pdbx_seq_one_letter_code
_entity_poly.pdbx_strand_id
1 'polypeptide(L)'
;MTTITDSRLQLEQIDQQIIGLIADRIQFCSEAREREEGLDSRDVESEFISQWIEEAADHGIDEVYMEKVAGVIVRMCRAEEE
;
A
#
# COMPACT_ATOMS: atom_id res chain seq x y z
N MET A 1 14.80 23.40 -23.67
CA MET A 1 14.44 22.10 -24.27
C MET A 1 14.92 21.04 -23.30
N THR A 2 14.11 20.77 -22.26
CA THR A 2 14.49 20.11 -20.99
C THR A 2 13.21 19.68 -20.27
N THR A 3 12.42 18.77 -20.84
CA THR A 3 11.10 18.42 -20.24
C THR A 3 10.89 16.91 -20.11
N ILE A 4 11.41 16.12 -21.04
CA ILE A 4 11.25 14.65 -21.03
C ILE A 4 12.10 14.00 -19.91
N THR A 5 13.29 14.53 -19.64
CA THR A 5 14.18 13.98 -18.61
C THR A 5 13.68 14.22 -17.19
N ASP A 6 13.05 15.38 -16.95
CA ASP A 6 12.62 15.81 -15.62
C ASP A 6 11.36 15.08 -15.15
N SER A 7 10.38 14.87 -16.04
CA SER A 7 9.14 14.14 -15.67
C SER A 7 9.42 12.68 -15.33
N ARG A 8 10.35 12.05 -16.06
CA ARG A 8 10.77 10.67 -15.77
C ARG A 8 11.46 10.57 -14.41
N LEU A 9 12.36 11.51 -14.10
CA LEU A 9 13.03 11.55 -12.81
C LEU A 9 12.03 11.75 -11.65
N GLN A 10 11.04 12.61 -11.84
CA GLN A 10 9.98 12.81 -10.86
C GLN A 10 9.16 11.53 -10.63
N LEU A 11 8.81 10.80 -11.70
CA LEU A 11 8.14 9.51 -11.56
C LEU A 11 9.02 8.48 -10.83
N GLU A 12 10.31 8.38 -11.18
CA GLU A 12 11.25 7.49 -10.49
C GLU A 12 11.33 7.79 -8.98
N GLN A 13 11.26 9.07 -8.59
CA GLN A 13 11.23 9.48 -7.18
C GLN A 13 9.92 9.09 -6.49
N ILE A 14 8.78 9.26 -7.16
CA ILE A 14 7.47 8.84 -6.65
C ILE A 14 7.44 7.32 -6.46
N ASP A 15 7.91 6.56 -7.45
CA ASP A 15 7.97 5.10 -7.38
C ASP A 15 8.86 4.63 -6.22
N GLN A 16 10.00 5.28 -6.00
CA GLN A 16 10.86 4.99 -4.85
C GLN A 16 10.16 5.28 -3.51
N GLN A 17 9.40 6.37 -3.42
CA GLN A 17 8.62 6.69 -2.22
C GLN A 17 7.52 5.66 -1.97
N ILE A 18 6.80 5.23 -3.01
CA ILE A 18 5.78 4.19 -2.92
C ILE A 18 6.39 2.90 -2.38
N ILE A 19 7.53 2.46 -2.92
CA ILE A 19 8.22 1.25 -2.47
C ILE A 19 8.64 1.37 -1.00
N GLY A 20 9.20 2.52 -0.59
CA GLY A 20 9.57 2.78 0.80
C GLY A 20 8.38 2.69 1.75
N LEU A 21 7.27 3.34 1.41
CA LEU A 21 6.05 3.31 2.21
C LEU A 21 5.44 1.90 2.31
N ILE A 22 5.52 1.10 1.25
CA ILE A 22 5.07 -0.30 1.28
C ILE A 22 5.96 -1.12 2.23
N ALA A 23 7.29 -0.95 2.17
CA ALA A 23 8.22 -1.63 3.06
C ALA A 23 7.96 -1.28 4.54
N ASP A 24 7.79 0.02 4.83
CA ASP A 24 7.46 0.50 6.19
C ASP A 24 6.14 -0.09 6.68
N ARG A 25 5.11 -0.17 5.83
CA ARG A 25 3.82 -0.78 6.16
C ARG A 25 3.96 -2.26 6.49
N ILE A 26 4.76 -3.01 5.73
CA ILE A 26 5.04 -4.43 5.99
C ILE A 26 5.73 -4.60 7.34
N GLN A 27 6.78 -3.81 7.60
CA GLN A 27 7.48 -3.84 8.88
C GLN A 27 6.54 -3.51 10.04
N PHE A 28 5.72 -2.48 9.92
CA PHE A 28 4.75 -2.10 10.96
C PHE A 28 3.77 -3.23 11.26
N CYS A 29 3.24 -3.90 10.23
CA CYS A 29 2.37 -5.05 10.43
C CYS A 29 3.08 -6.23 11.11
N SER A 30 4.36 -6.46 10.82
CA SER A 30 5.17 -7.46 11.53
C SER A 30 5.32 -7.13 13.01
N GLU A 31 5.71 -5.88 13.32
CA GLU A 31 5.87 -5.41 14.70
C GLU A 31 4.55 -5.41 15.48
N ALA A 32 3.42 -5.11 14.82
CA ALA A 32 2.10 -5.17 15.43
C ALA A 32 1.68 -6.62 15.73
N ARG A 33 2.05 -7.58 14.87
CA ARG A 33 1.83 -9.01 15.12
C ARG A 33 2.65 -9.53 16.30
N GLU A 34 3.93 -9.15 16.36
CA GLU A 34 4.80 -9.48 17.50
C GLU A 34 4.27 -8.95 18.84
N ARG A 35 3.56 -7.82 18.79
CA ARG A 35 2.90 -7.19 19.95
C ARG A 35 1.48 -7.68 20.20
N GLU A 36 0.99 -8.65 19.42
CA GLU A 36 -0.37 -9.21 19.51
C GLU A 36 -1.48 -8.14 19.41
N GLU A 37 -1.27 -7.08 18.61
CA GLU A 37 -2.23 -5.96 18.47
C GLU A 37 -3.46 -6.31 17.60
N GLY A 38 -3.50 -7.50 16.99
CA GLY A 38 -4.66 -8.01 16.25
C GLY A 38 -4.93 -7.34 14.89
N LEU A 39 -3.94 -6.63 14.33
CA LEU A 39 -4.06 -5.93 13.04
C LEU A 39 -4.07 -6.87 11.81
N ASP A 40 -3.87 -8.17 12.00
CA ASP A 40 -3.86 -9.20 10.95
C ASP A 40 -5.18 -10.00 10.87
N SER A 41 -6.21 -9.59 11.62
CA SER A 41 -7.54 -10.17 11.48
C SER A 41 -8.15 -9.82 10.12
N ARG A 42 -8.92 -10.75 9.55
CA ARG A 42 -9.58 -10.55 8.25
C ARG A 42 -10.53 -9.36 8.23
N ASP A 43 -11.18 -9.08 9.36
CA ASP A 43 -12.13 -7.98 9.48
C ASP A 43 -11.40 -6.63 9.41
N VAL A 44 -10.32 -6.47 10.17
CA VAL A 44 -9.47 -5.26 10.15
C VAL A 44 -8.83 -5.04 8.78
N GLU A 45 -8.39 -6.12 8.12
CA GLU A 45 -7.88 -6.03 6.76
C GLU A 45 -8.93 -5.56 5.75
N SER A 46 -10.17 -6.07 5.86
CA SER A 46 -11.28 -5.63 5.02
C SER A 46 -11.60 -4.15 5.23
N GLU A 47 -11.49 -3.66 6.47
CA GLU A 47 -11.66 -2.25 6.80
C GLU A 47 -10.57 -1.39 6.13
N PHE A 48 -9.30 -1.79 6.20
CA PHE A 48 -8.22 -1.07 5.51
C PHE A 48 -8.41 -1.01 4.00
N ILE A 49 -8.81 -2.12 3.38
CA ILE A 49 -9.08 -2.15 1.93
C ILE A 49 -10.24 -1.22 1.60
N SER A 50 -11.31 -1.25 2.39
CA SER A 50 -12.48 -0.38 2.17
C SER A 50 -12.11 1.10 2.27
N GLN A 51 -11.29 1.48 3.25
CA GLN A 51 -10.78 2.86 3.39
C GLN A 51 -9.93 3.29 2.20
N TRP A 52 -9.09 2.41 1.66
CA TRP A 52 -8.28 2.72 0.48
C TRP A 52 -9.13 2.95 -0.76
N ILE A 53 -10.21 2.17 -0.92
CA ILE A 53 -11.15 2.32 -2.03
C ILE A 53 -11.90 3.66 -1.92
N GLU A 54 -12.38 4.00 -0.73
CA GLU A 54 -13.07 5.28 -0.48
C GLU A 54 -12.16 6.47 -0.78
N GLU A 55 -10.93 6.47 -0.23
CA GLU A 55 -9.95 7.52 -0.51
C GLU A 55 -9.60 7.56 -2.01
N ALA A 56 -9.40 6.41 -2.67
CA ALA A 56 -9.12 6.37 -4.10
C ALA A 56 -10.22 7.03 -4.93
N ALA A 57 -11.48 6.83 -4.58
CA ALA A 57 -12.60 7.50 -5.24
C ALA A 57 -12.51 9.03 -5.13
N ASP A 58 -12.12 9.56 -3.96
CA ASP A 58 -11.91 10.99 -3.74
C ASP A 58 -10.78 11.58 -4.58
N HIS A 59 -9.76 10.79 -4.91
CA HIS A 59 -8.65 11.19 -5.78
C HIS A 59 -8.88 10.85 -7.27
N GLY A 60 -10.06 10.35 -7.64
CA GLY A 60 -10.40 9.97 -9.01
C GLY A 60 -9.62 8.75 -9.52
N ILE A 61 -9.14 7.90 -8.61
CA ILE A 61 -8.51 6.63 -8.92
C ILE A 61 -9.61 5.57 -9.02
N ASP A 62 -9.47 4.66 -9.99
CA ASP A 62 -10.43 3.58 -10.19
C ASP A 62 -10.44 2.61 -9.00
N GLU A 63 -11.62 2.46 -8.41
CA GLU A 63 -11.87 1.65 -7.22
C GLU A 63 -11.49 0.16 -7.42
N VAL A 64 -11.73 -0.39 -8.61
CA VAL A 64 -11.46 -1.81 -8.91
C VAL A 64 -9.96 -2.06 -9.01
N TYR A 65 -9.18 -1.13 -9.56
CA TYR A 65 -7.73 -1.24 -9.54
C TYR A 65 -7.15 -0.97 -8.15
N MET A 66 -7.71 -0.02 -7.40
CA MET A 66 -7.26 0.24 -6.03
C MET A 66 -7.51 -0.95 -5.10
N GLU A 67 -8.69 -1.58 -5.18
CA GLU A 67 -9.00 -2.79 -4.41
C GLU A 67 -7.94 -3.89 -4.62
N LYS A 68 -7.50 -4.07 -5.88
CA LYS A 68 -6.43 -5.04 -6.21
C LYS A 68 -5.09 -4.64 -5.59
N VAL A 69 -4.72 -3.35 -5.64
CA VAL A 69 -3.48 -2.84 -5.06
C VAL A 69 -3.49 -3.02 -3.54
N ALA A 70 -4.55 -2.54 -2.87
CA ALA A 70 -4.73 -2.67 -1.43
C ALA A 70 -4.69 -4.15 -1.00
N GLY A 71 -5.41 -5.02 -1.72
CA GLY A 71 -5.44 -6.45 -1.44
C GLY A 71 -4.10 -7.16 -1.64
N VAL A 72 -3.24 -6.70 -2.56
CA VAL A 72 -1.87 -7.21 -2.68
C VAL A 72 -1.02 -6.74 -1.49
N ILE A 73 -1.06 -5.45 -1.17
CA ILE A 73 -0.24 -4.87 -0.09
C ILE A 73 -0.63 -5.45 1.27
N VAL A 74 -1.91 -5.62 1.55
CA VAL A 74 -2.40 -6.28 2.77
C VAL A 74 -1.92 -7.72 2.85
N ARG A 75 -1.93 -8.46 1.73
CA ARG A 75 -1.40 -9.83 1.72
C ARG A 75 0.11 -9.88 1.98
N MET A 76 0.88 -8.91 1.49
CA MET A 76 2.32 -8.83 1.78
C MET A 76 2.61 -8.62 3.27
N CYS A 77 1.66 -8.08 4.04
CA CYS A 77 1.79 -7.95 5.50
C CYS A 77 1.57 -9.28 6.25
N ARG A 78 0.95 -10.27 5.60
CA ARG A 78 0.94 -11.64 6.09
C ARG A 78 2.28 -12.24 5.70
N ALA A 79 3.05 -12.66 6.69
CA ALA A 79 4.29 -13.37 6.42
C ALA A 79 3.91 -14.70 5.75
N GLU A 80 3.92 -14.76 4.42
CA GLU A 80 4.23 -16.03 3.77
C GLU A 80 5.74 -16.18 3.92
N GLU A 81 6.13 -16.89 4.99
CA GLU A 81 7.40 -17.62 4.98
C GLU A 81 7.38 -18.49 3.72
N GLU A 82 8.17 -18.13 2.70
CA GLU A 82 8.63 -19.10 1.70
C GLU A 82 9.65 -20.06 2.32
#